data_AF-A0A9D0VGQ2-F1
#
_entry.id   AF-A0A9D0VGQ2-F1
#
_cell.length_a   1.000
_cell.length_b   1.000
_cell.length_c   1.000
_cell.angle_alpha   90.00
_cell.angle_beta   90.00
_cell.angle_gamma   90.00
#
_symmetry.space_group_name_H-M   'P 1'
#
loop_
_entity.id
_entity.type
_entity.pdbx_description
1 polymer ?
#
loop_
_entity_poly.entity_id
_entity_poly.type
_entity_poly.pdbx_seq_one_letter_code
_entity_poly.pdbx_strand_id
1 'polypeptide(L)'
;MDTEVVVALIAAITAAGTSLVSVLWNMRSLQHSHEHQESLRASDAQIQRSLQEATAELQRRSEAASLELEQLRSQLQLERDAADSRRSYEFEGLRRLYERYEPLRFQLMEATLHAGWRVQSLARSARLGDIRPDGSGWMEDSTGYYLAITVYELMLPAVLYRIMRRCLTFVDFSLEARIEWEYRLARSYTLGLSNDFSLAAFPGAELPYEPGVDDWRERRRITPAQHWRQGLSIGILDSFLEQMTQQGPDGALEPISFGAFYDRIRRAPTNTPDGAAKDPLQEQYPIVADVFLGFHPTTRPVLWRVLLYQVVFAHAYFRSWQASRSGDTTQTPHQIPDLPEALVEKYTIGDGVDVAAEIRIATERARKETEYAFSL
;
A
#
# COMPACT_ATOMS: atom_id res chain seq x y z
N MET A 1 102.25 -57.18 80.57
CA MET A 1 101.07 -56.86 79.73
C MET A 1 101.48 -55.68 78.89
N ASP A 2 101.77 -55.93 77.62
CA ASP A 2 102.46 -54.98 76.74
C ASP A 2 101.57 -53.81 76.35
N THR A 3 102.05 -52.61 76.64
CA THR A 3 101.49 -51.31 76.30
C THR A 3 101.27 -51.14 74.79
N GLU A 4 102.04 -51.86 73.96
CA GLU A 4 101.87 -51.89 72.50
C GLU A 4 100.57 -52.57 72.06
N VAL A 5 100.08 -53.57 72.80
CA VAL A 5 98.81 -54.25 72.49
C VAL A 5 97.63 -53.33 72.77
N VAL A 6 97.71 -52.49 73.81
CA VAL A 6 96.66 -51.54 74.19
C VAL A 6 96.57 -50.37 73.19
N VAL A 7 97.70 -49.86 72.72
CA VAL A 7 97.74 -48.78 71.71
C VAL A 7 97.24 -49.28 70.35
N ALA A 8 97.61 -50.49 69.93
CA ALA A 8 97.09 -51.11 68.71
C ALA A 8 95.57 -51.38 68.79
N LEU A 9 95.07 -51.78 69.96
CA LEU A 9 93.64 -52.00 70.19
C LEU A 9 92.85 -50.68 70.16
N ILE A 10 93.37 -49.62 70.79
CA ILE A 10 92.73 -48.30 70.78
C ILE A 10 92.71 -47.72 69.35
N ALA A 11 93.82 -47.83 68.60
CA ALA A 11 93.88 -47.40 67.20
C ALA A 11 92.95 -48.20 66.28
N ALA A 12 92.81 -49.50 66.50
CA ALA A 12 91.84 -50.35 65.79
C ALA A 12 90.39 -49.97 66.12
N ILE A 13 90.09 -49.61 67.38
CA ILE A 13 88.76 -49.14 67.81
C ILE A 13 88.44 -47.75 67.25
N THR A 14 89.38 -46.81 67.19
CA THR A 14 89.16 -45.50 66.54
C THR A 14 89.08 -45.61 65.02
N ALA A 15 89.86 -46.48 64.38
CA ALA A 15 89.75 -46.76 62.94
C ALA A 15 88.41 -47.46 62.59
N ALA A 16 87.98 -48.41 63.42
CA ALA A 16 86.68 -49.06 63.28
C ALA A 16 85.53 -48.08 63.57
N GLY A 17 85.65 -47.21 64.57
CA GLY A 17 84.65 -46.20 64.91
C GLY A 17 84.51 -45.09 63.86
N THR A 18 85.62 -44.59 63.31
CA THR A 18 85.61 -43.60 62.21
C THR A 18 85.10 -44.20 60.90
N SER A 19 85.44 -45.46 60.62
CA SER A 19 84.83 -46.26 59.54
C SER A 19 83.31 -46.40 59.72
N LEU A 20 82.84 -46.76 60.92
CA LEU A 20 81.41 -46.93 61.22
C LEU A 20 80.64 -45.60 61.12
N VAL A 21 81.20 -44.50 61.64
CA VAL A 21 80.60 -43.16 61.55
C VAL A 21 80.56 -42.67 60.10
N SER A 22 81.59 -42.94 59.30
CA SER A 22 81.62 -42.61 57.87
C SER A 22 80.58 -43.42 57.07
N VAL A 23 80.41 -44.71 57.40
CA VAL A 23 79.35 -45.56 56.82
C VAL A 23 77.95 -45.08 57.23
N LEU A 24 77.74 -44.73 58.50
CA LEU A 24 76.46 -44.20 58.99
C LEU A 24 76.14 -42.83 58.40
N TRP A 25 77.13 -41.94 58.22
CA TRP A 25 76.95 -40.66 57.54
C TRP A 25 76.65 -40.86 56.05
N ASN A 26 77.36 -41.73 55.35
CA ASN A 26 77.07 -42.06 53.96
C ASN A 26 75.67 -42.67 53.79
N MET A 27 75.23 -43.55 54.69
CA MET A 27 73.86 -44.09 54.69
C MET A 27 72.82 -42.99 54.92
N ARG A 28 73.03 -42.10 55.90
CA ARG A 28 72.10 -41.00 56.20
C ARG A 28 72.05 -39.96 55.08
N SER A 29 73.19 -39.70 54.43
CA SER A 29 73.33 -38.85 53.24
C SER A 29 72.60 -39.45 52.03
N LEU A 30 72.75 -40.76 51.80
CA LEU A 30 72.03 -41.49 50.75
C LEU A 30 70.51 -41.50 51.01
N GLN A 31 70.11 -41.67 52.27
CA GLN A 31 68.70 -41.65 52.67
C GLN A 31 68.10 -40.25 52.47
N HIS A 32 68.81 -39.19 52.86
CA HIS A 32 68.37 -37.81 52.65
C HIS A 32 68.36 -37.40 51.16
N SER A 33 69.28 -37.93 50.36
CA SER A 33 69.31 -37.76 48.90
C SER A 33 68.15 -38.49 48.22
N HIS A 34 67.81 -39.69 48.68
CA HIS A 34 66.67 -40.45 48.21
C HIS A 34 65.35 -39.74 48.54
N GLU A 35 65.17 -39.30 49.79
CA GLU A 35 64.01 -38.51 50.22
C GLU A 35 63.88 -37.21 49.42
N HIS A 36 65.00 -36.53 49.12
CA HIS A 36 65.00 -35.34 48.28
C HIS A 36 64.63 -35.65 46.82
N GLN A 37 65.16 -36.74 46.25
CA GLN A 37 64.76 -37.20 44.90
C GLN A 37 63.29 -37.61 44.82
N GLU A 38 62.75 -38.26 45.85
CA GLU A 38 61.33 -38.60 45.93
C GLU A 38 60.46 -37.35 46.05
N SER A 39 60.86 -36.38 46.88
CA SER A 39 60.19 -35.08 46.98
C SER A 39 60.19 -34.32 45.66
N LEU A 40 61.31 -34.31 44.92
CA LEU A 40 61.39 -33.68 43.60
C LEU A 40 60.50 -34.38 42.58
N ARG A 41 60.51 -35.72 42.53
CA ARG A 41 59.62 -36.50 41.65
C ARG A 41 58.15 -36.27 41.99
N ALA A 42 57.80 -36.19 43.27
CA ALA A 42 56.44 -35.89 43.70
C ALA A 42 56.03 -34.47 43.28
N SER A 43 56.91 -33.48 43.45
CA SER A 43 56.71 -32.10 42.99
C SER A 43 56.56 -32.01 41.47
N ASP A 44 57.43 -32.67 40.70
CA ASP A 44 57.36 -32.70 39.23
C ASP A 44 56.07 -33.36 38.74
N ALA A 45 55.66 -34.47 39.37
CA ALA A 45 54.39 -35.13 39.06
C ALA A 45 53.20 -34.22 39.37
N GLN A 46 53.26 -33.45 40.46
CA GLN A 46 52.21 -32.49 40.80
C GLN A 46 52.16 -31.31 39.81
N ILE A 47 53.32 -30.79 39.40
CA ILE A 47 53.43 -29.75 38.37
C ILE A 47 52.86 -30.26 37.04
N GLN A 48 53.23 -31.47 36.61
CA GLN A 48 52.71 -32.08 35.38
C GLN A 48 51.20 -32.25 35.42
N ARG A 49 50.63 -32.69 36.55
CA ARG A 49 49.16 -32.76 36.72
C ARG A 49 48.51 -31.38 36.61
N SER A 50 49.04 -30.37 37.30
CA SER A 50 48.49 -29.01 37.24
C SER A 50 48.56 -28.40 35.83
N LEU A 51 49.62 -28.70 35.07
CA LEU A 51 49.77 -28.31 33.66
C LEU A 51 48.74 -29.02 32.77
N GLN A 52 48.53 -30.33 32.98
CA GLN A 52 47.52 -31.10 32.24
C GLN A 52 46.10 -30.59 32.53
N GLU A 53 45.80 -30.26 33.78
CA GLU A 53 44.51 -29.68 34.16
C GLU A 53 44.30 -28.28 33.56
N ALA A 54 45.31 -27.40 33.64
CA ALA A 54 45.24 -26.06 33.08
C ALA A 54 45.11 -26.07 31.54
N THR A 55 45.85 -26.96 30.86
CA THR A 55 45.74 -27.12 29.39
C THR A 55 44.39 -27.67 28.97
N ALA A 56 43.84 -28.66 29.69
CA ALA A 56 42.50 -29.19 29.45
C ALA A 56 41.42 -28.12 29.66
N GLU A 57 41.55 -27.29 30.70
CA GLU A 57 40.62 -26.18 30.97
C GLU A 57 40.70 -25.10 29.88
N LEU A 58 41.91 -24.71 29.45
CA LEU A 58 42.08 -23.77 28.34
C LEU A 58 41.49 -24.32 27.04
N GLN A 59 41.65 -25.62 26.77
CA GLN A 59 41.08 -26.25 25.60
C GLN A 59 39.54 -26.23 25.66
N ARG A 60 38.93 -26.58 26.80
CA ARG A 60 37.47 -26.49 26.97
C ARG A 60 36.95 -25.06 26.79
N ARG A 61 37.65 -24.06 27.33
CA ARG A 61 37.30 -22.65 27.14
C ARG A 61 37.42 -22.22 25.69
N SER A 62 38.47 -22.66 25.00
CA SER A 62 38.67 -22.38 23.58
C SER A 62 37.58 -23.03 22.74
N GLU A 63 37.21 -24.28 23.03
CA GLU A 63 36.13 -25.00 22.35
C GLU A 63 34.77 -24.32 22.59
N ALA A 64 34.46 -23.98 23.85
CA ALA A 64 33.24 -23.26 24.20
C ALA A 64 33.15 -21.89 23.50
N ALA A 65 34.23 -21.11 23.52
CA ALA A 65 34.29 -19.83 22.82
C ALA A 65 34.16 -19.99 21.29
N SER A 66 34.72 -21.07 20.72
CA SER A 66 34.57 -21.35 19.28
C SER A 66 33.12 -21.67 18.90
N LEU A 67 32.42 -22.45 19.73
CA LEU A 67 31.01 -22.78 19.53
C LEU A 67 30.13 -21.53 19.65
N GLU A 68 30.38 -20.68 20.65
CA GLU A 68 29.67 -19.41 20.83
C GLU A 68 29.88 -18.48 19.63
N LEU A 69 31.12 -18.37 19.12
CA LEU A 69 31.42 -17.58 17.92
C LEU A 69 30.70 -18.13 16.67
N GLU A 70 30.59 -19.45 16.53
CA GLU A 70 29.87 -20.06 15.42
C GLU A 70 28.36 -19.78 15.49
N GLN A 71 27.77 -19.90 16.67
CA GLN A 71 26.36 -19.56 16.92
C GLN A 71 26.09 -18.09 16.61
N LEU A 72 26.93 -17.19 17.10
CA LEU A 72 26.78 -15.75 16.86
C LEU A 72 26.93 -15.41 15.37
N ARG A 73 27.87 -16.05 14.66
CA ARG A 73 28.03 -15.88 13.21
C ARG A 73 26.81 -16.37 12.44
N SER A 74 26.25 -17.51 12.82
CA SER A 74 25.03 -18.05 12.21
C SER A 74 23.85 -17.10 12.42
N GLN A 75 23.67 -16.59 13.64
CA GLN A 75 22.61 -15.63 13.94
C GLN A 75 22.76 -14.32 13.14
N LEU A 76 23.97 -13.74 13.11
CA LEU A 76 24.23 -12.53 12.33
C LEU A 76 24.01 -12.74 10.83
N GLN A 77 24.33 -13.92 10.32
CA GLN A 77 24.07 -14.25 8.92
C GLN A 77 22.56 -14.30 8.63
N LEU A 78 21.78 -14.95 9.49
CA LEU A 78 20.31 -14.98 9.36
C LEU A 78 19.69 -13.58 9.40
N GLU A 79 20.16 -12.73 10.32
CA GLU A 79 19.69 -11.34 10.43
C GLU A 79 20.03 -10.51 9.18
N ARG A 80 21.24 -10.70 8.62
CA ARG A 80 21.66 -10.06 7.36
C ARG A 80 20.83 -10.53 6.18
N ASP A 81 20.64 -11.83 6.03
CA ASP A 81 19.87 -12.41 4.93
C ASP A 81 18.40 -11.95 4.97
N ALA A 82 17.82 -11.84 6.17
CA ALA A 82 16.48 -11.28 6.36
C ALA A 82 16.42 -9.79 6.01
N ALA A 83 17.40 -8.99 6.43
CA ALA A 83 17.48 -7.56 6.12
C ALA A 83 17.70 -7.30 4.62
N ASP A 84 18.51 -8.12 3.96
CA ASP A 84 18.79 -8.02 2.52
C ASP A 84 17.58 -8.46 1.69
N SER A 85 16.87 -9.50 2.13
CA SER A 85 15.61 -9.92 1.53
C SER A 85 14.54 -8.82 1.63
N ARG A 86 14.42 -8.20 2.81
CA ARG A 86 13.49 -7.08 3.03
C ARG A 86 13.83 -5.87 2.16
N ARG A 87 15.10 -5.45 2.12
CA ARG A 87 15.55 -4.34 1.26
C ARG A 87 15.29 -4.62 -0.21
N SER A 88 15.53 -5.85 -0.66
CA SER A 88 15.27 -6.26 -2.05
C SER A 88 13.78 -6.19 -2.38
N TYR A 89 12.92 -6.64 -1.46
CA TYR A 89 11.47 -6.53 -1.59
C TYR A 89 11.00 -5.07 -1.65
N GLU A 90 11.44 -4.23 -0.71
CA GLU A 90 11.08 -2.81 -0.64
C GLU A 90 11.54 -2.06 -1.90
N PHE A 91 12.77 -2.30 -2.35
CA PHE A 91 13.31 -1.70 -3.58
C PHE A 91 12.51 -2.09 -4.82
N GLU A 92 12.20 -3.38 -4.98
CA GLU A 92 11.40 -3.86 -6.12
C GLU A 92 9.97 -3.30 -6.09
N GLY A 93 9.35 -3.24 -4.90
CA GLY A 93 8.03 -2.66 -4.68
C GLY A 93 8.00 -1.17 -5.08
N LEU A 94 8.95 -0.39 -4.55
CA LEU A 94 9.08 1.04 -4.89
C LEU A 94 9.37 1.24 -6.37
N ARG A 95 10.27 0.45 -6.97
CA ARG A 95 10.56 0.55 -8.41
C ARG A 95 9.30 0.39 -9.25
N ARG A 96 8.47 -0.62 -8.96
CA ARG A 96 7.20 -0.84 -9.67
C ARG A 96 6.22 0.31 -9.48
N LEU A 97 6.15 0.89 -8.28
CA LEU A 97 5.34 2.07 -8.01
C LEU A 97 5.80 3.25 -8.89
N TYR A 98 7.09 3.54 -8.94
CA TYR A 98 7.61 4.63 -9.77
C TYR A 98 7.41 4.40 -11.27
N GLU A 99 7.68 3.18 -11.75
CA GLU A 99 7.62 2.89 -13.18
C GLU A 99 6.19 2.77 -13.72
N ARG A 100 5.27 2.19 -12.94
CA ARG A 100 3.91 1.88 -13.41
C ARG A 100 2.83 2.76 -12.81
N TYR A 101 2.95 3.13 -11.54
CA TYR A 101 1.88 3.84 -10.81
C TYR A 101 1.96 5.35 -10.97
N GLU A 102 3.15 5.96 -10.87
CA GLU A 102 3.29 7.43 -10.95
C GLU A 102 2.77 8.05 -12.27
N PRO A 103 2.99 7.45 -13.47
CA PRO A 103 2.38 7.96 -14.69
C PRO A 103 0.85 7.96 -14.64
N LEU A 104 0.24 6.90 -14.11
CA LEU A 104 -1.21 6.79 -13.95
C LEU A 104 -1.75 7.78 -12.93
N ARG A 105 -1.01 7.99 -11.85
CA ARG A 105 -1.35 8.96 -10.80
C ARG A 105 -1.40 10.38 -11.35
N PHE A 106 -0.44 10.76 -12.19
CA PHE A 106 -0.45 12.04 -12.89
C PHE A 106 -1.65 12.16 -13.83
N GLN A 107 -1.91 11.14 -14.66
CA GLN A 107 -3.09 11.11 -15.53
C GLN A 107 -4.40 11.20 -14.73
N LEU A 108 -4.49 10.55 -13.57
CA LEU A 108 -5.67 10.59 -12.71
C LEU A 108 -5.89 12.00 -12.13
N MET A 109 -4.81 12.70 -11.76
CA MET A 109 -4.89 14.10 -11.34
C MET A 109 -5.49 14.98 -12.45
N GLU A 110 -5.01 14.85 -13.69
CA GLU A 110 -5.56 15.62 -14.81
C GLU A 110 -7.01 15.24 -15.11
N ALA A 111 -7.33 13.94 -15.12
CA ALA A 111 -8.67 13.45 -15.39
C ALA A 111 -9.69 13.91 -14.34
N THR A 112 -9.32 13.90 -13.05
CA THR A 112 -10.19 14.39 -11.97
C THR A 112 -10.44 15.89 -12.06
N LEU A 113 -9.44 16.70 -12.45
CA LEU A 113 -9.63 18.12 -12.74
C LEU A 113 -10.59 18.34 -13.91
N HIS A 114 -10.41 17.61 -15.02
CA HIS A 114 -11.29 17.70 -16.18
C HIS A 114 -12.73 17.29 -15.84
N ALA A 115 -12.93 16.21 -15.08
CA ALA A 115 -14.25 15.82 -14.60
C ALA A 115 -14.89 16.94 -13.75
N GLY A 116 -14.13 17.56 -12.84
CA GLY A 116 -14.60 18.70 -12.05
C GLY A 116 -15.01 19.89 -12.93
N TRP A 117 -14.24 20.22 -13.96
CA TRP A 117 -14.58 21.26 -14.94
C TRP A 117 -15.80 20.88 -15.79
N ARG A 118 -15.99 19.60 -16.12
CA ARG A 118 -17.17 19.12 -16.83
C ARG A 118 -18.43 19.35 -16.01
N VAL A 119 -18.41 19.04 -14.71
CA VAL A 119 -19.53 19.32 -13.81
C VAL A 119 -19.81 20.83 -13.71
N GLN A 120 -18.78 21.68 -13.66
CA GLN A 120 -18.96 23.14 -13.71
C GLN A 120 -19.59 23.59 -15.04
N SER A 121 -19.16 22.99 -16.16
CA SER A 121 -19.72 23.27 -17.48
C SER A 121 -21.20 22.89 -17.55
N LEU A 122 -21.59 21.73 -17.01
CA LEU A 122 -22.99 21.31 -16.92
C LEU A 122 -23.82 22.29 -16.08
N ALA A 123 -23.34 22.68 -14.90
CA ALA A 123 -24.02 23.65 -14.04
C ALA A 123 -24.20 25.02 -14.72
N ARG A 124 -23.15 25.48 -15.42
CA ARG A 124 -23.20 26.72 -16.20
C ARG A 124 -24.19 26.61 -17.37
N SER A 125 -24.16 25.52 -18.14
CA SER A 125 -25.06 25.32 -19.28
C SER A 125 -26.52 25.19 -18.84
N ALA A 126 -26.80 24.58 -17.68
CA ALA A 126 -28.13 24.60 -17.06
C ALA A 126 -28.56 26.02 -16.71
N ARG A 127 -27.71 26.78 -16.00
CA ARG A 127 -27.96 28.19 -15.64
C ARG A 127 -28.21 29.10 -16.84
N LEU A 128 -27.55 28.85 -17.97
CA LEU A 128 -27.71 29.63 -19.21
C LEU A 128 -28.90 29.16 -20.07
N GLY A 129 -29.57 28.07 -19.70
CA GLY A 129 -30.69 27.51 -20.48
C GLY A 129 -30.28 26.75 -21.75
N ASP A 130 -29.00 26.42 -21.90
CA ASP A 130 -28.48 25.53 -22.95
C ASP A 130 -28.81 24.06 -22.67
N ILE A 131 -29.03 23.74 -21.40
CA ILE A 131 -29.57 22.47 -20.90
C ILE A 131 -30.84 22.82 -20.14
N ARG A 132 -31.98 22.33 -20.60
CA ARG A 132 -33.29 22.76 -20.07
C ARG A 132 -33.96 21.70 -19.19
N PRO A 133 -34.83 22.10 -18.25
CA PRO A 133 -35.57 21.16 -17.41
C PRO A 133 -36.42 20.14 -18.18
N ASP A 134 -36.90 20.49 -19.39
CA ASP A 134 -37.68 19.60 -20.24
C ASP A 134 -36.84 18.50 -20.93
N GLY A 135 -35.52 18.51 -20.71
CA GLY A 135 -34.56 17.58 -21.30
C GLY A 135 -34.05 18.00 -22.68
N SER A 136 -34.51 19.13 -23.22
CA SER A 136 -34.04 19.66 -24.50
C SER A 136 -32.71 20.42 -24.36
N GLY A 137 -32.01 20.60 -25.49
CA GLY A 137 -30.76 21.35 -25.56
C GLY A 137 -29.52 20.47 -25.75
N TRP A 138 -28.38 20.85 -25.16
CA TRP A 138 -27.09 20.21 -25.43
C TRP A 138 -26.99 18.75 -24.96
N MET A 139 -27.90 18.29 -24.09
CA MET A 139 -27.94 16.93 -23.54
C MET A 139 -29.08 16.06 -24.13
N GLU A 140 -29.80 16.54 -25.14
CA GLU A 140 -30.98 15.86 -25.70
C GLU A 140 -30.61 14.65 -26.58
N ASP A 141 -29.51 14.73 -27.33
CA ASP A 141 -29.11 13.69 -28.27
C ASP A 141 -28.17 12.66 -27.61
N SER A 142 -28.65 11.41 -27.52
CA SER A 142 -27.87 10.28 -27.01
C SER A 142 -26.58 10.00 -27.79
N THR A 143 -26.54 10.39 -29.07
CA THR A 143 -25.38 10.26 -29.97
C THR A 143 -24.61 11.58 -30.15
N GLY A 144 -25.06 12.64 -29.47
CA GLY A 144 -24.51 13.97 -29.58
C GLY A 144 -23.11 14.05 -28.99
N TYR A 145 -22.24 14.83 -29.63
CA TYR A 145 -20.87 15.06 -29.21
C TYR A 145 -20.76 15.53 -27.75
N TYR A 146 -21.66 16.43 -27.32
CA TYR A 146 -21.64 17.02 -25.98
C TYR A 146 -21.95 15.98 -24.88
N LEU A 147 -22.90 15.08 -25.12
CA LEU A 147 -23.17 13.98 -24.20
C LEU A 147 -22.00 12.98 -24.17
N ALA A 148 -21.47 12.62 -25.34
CA ALA A 148 -20.36 11.69 -25.45
C ALA A 148 -19.11 12.16 -24.68
N ILE A 149 -18.72 13.43 -24.87
CA ILE A 149 -17.57 14.01 -24.13
C ILE A 149 -17.85 14.12 -22.63
N THR A 150 -19.11 14.38 -22.25
CA THR A 150 -19.52 14.40 -20.84
C THR A 150 -19.37 13.03 -20.19
N VAL A 151 -19.88 11.98 -20.83
CA VAL A 151 -19.72 10.58 -20.36
C VAL A 151 -18.23 10.22 -20.28
N TYR A 152 -17.46 10.53 -21.33
CA TYR A 152 -16.04 10.21 -21.38
C TYR A 152 -15.26 10.88 -20.23
N GLU A 153 -15.39 12.19 -20.05
CA GLU A 153 -14.62 12.94 -19.05
C GLU A 153 -14.99 12.55 -17.62
N LEU A 154 -16.27 12.25 -17.34
CA LEU A 154 -16.70 11.83 -16.01
C LEU A 154 -16.27 10.40 -15.66
N MET A 155 -16.15 9.53 -16.68
CA MET A 155 -15.76 8.12 -16.50
C MET A 155 -14.24 7.92 -16.51
N LEU A 156 -13.47 8.82 -17.12
CA LEU A 156 -12.02 8.69 -17.28
C LEU A 156 -11.27 8.47 -15.94
N PRO A 157 -11.57 9.19 -14.84
CA PRO A 157 -10.91 8.89 -13.56
C PRO A 157 -11.18 7.48 -13.05
N ALA A 158 -12.39 6.94 -13.29
CA ALA A 158 -12.74 5.58 -12.91
C ALA A 158 -12.03 4.52 -13.79
N VAL A 159 -11.78 4.82 -15.06
CA VAL A 159 -10.95 3.98 -15.96
C VAL A 159 -9.52 3.92 -15.43
N LEU A 160 -8.94 5.07 -15.09
CA LEU A 160 -7.59 5.17 -14.55
C LEU A 160 -7.46 4.44 -13.20
N TYR A 161 -8.44 4.61 -12.30
CA TYR A 161 -8.52 3.82 -11.06
C TYR A 161 -8.50 2.30 -11.33
N ARG A 162 -9.27 1.83 -12.33
CA ARG A 162 -9.29 0.41 -12.69
C ARG A 162 -7.92 -0.09 -13.15
N ILE A 163 -7.21 0.71 -13.94
CA ILE A 163 -5.84 0.39 -14.40
C ILE A 163 -4.89 0.37 -13.19
N MET A 164 -4.93 1.39 -12.33
CA MET A 164 -4.13 1.48 -11.09
C MET A 164 -4.36 0.27 -10.18
N ARG A 165 -5.61 -0.18 -10.01
CA ARG A 165 -5.94 -1.38 -9.23
C ARG A 165 -5.21 -2.62 -9.75
N ARG A 166 -5.09 -2.80 -11.06
CA ARG A 166 -4.34 -3.93 -11.65
C ARG A 166 -2.85 -3.82 -11.35
N CYS A 167 -2.28 -2.61 -11.40
CA CYS A 167 -0.87 -2.36 -11.08
C CYS A 167 -0.52 -2.59 -9.61
N LEU A 168 -1.46 -2.35 -8.69
CA LEU A 168 -1.24 -2.40 -7.24
C LEU A 168 -1.50 -3.77 -6.59
N THR A 169 -2.00 -4.77 -7.34
CA THR A 169 -2.37 -6.09 -6.80
C THR A 169 -1.27 -6.78 -5.96
N PHE A 170 0.00 -6.48 -6.24
CA PHE A 170 1.17 -7.09 -5.57
C PHE A 170 2.01 -6.10 -4.76
N VAL A 171 1.49 -4.89 -4.52
CA VAL A 171 2.21 -3.85 -3.77
C VAL A 171 1.62 -3.75 -2.38
N ASP A 172 2.48 -3.82 -1.37
CA ASP A 172 2.09 -3.51 0.01
C ASP A 172 1.97 -1.99 0.17
N PHE A 173 0.78 -1.52 0.54
CA PHE A 173 0.54 -0.10 0.78
C PHE A 173 1.33 0.44 1.98
N SER A 174 1.86 -0.43 2.85
CA SER A 174 2.76 -0.01 3.94
C SER A 174 4.05 0.66 3.43
N LEU A 175 4.43 0.43 2.17
CA LEU A 175 5.62 1.04 1.56
C LEU A 175 5.42 2.55 1.33
N GLU A 176 4.20 2.98 1.01
CA GLU A 176 3.90 4.39 0.74
C GLU A 176 2.44 4.74 1.06
N ALA A 177 2.18 5.17 2.30
CA ALA A 177 0.84 5.52 2.79
C ALA A 177 0.10 6.58 1.95
N ARG A 178 0.84 7.44 1.23
CA ARG A 178 0.25 8.38 0.29
C ARG A 178 -0.48 7.68 -0.86
N ILE A 179 0.15 6.66 -1.44
CA ILE A 179 -0.41 5.90 -2.56
C ILE A 179 -1.69 5.21 -2.11
N GLU A 180 -1.69 4.67 -0.90
CA GLU A 180 -2.89 4.10 -0.29
C GLU A 180 -4.04 5.11 -0.25
N TRP A 181 -3.75 6.33 0.20
CA TRP A 181 -4.76 7.37 0.32
C TRP A 181 -5.32 7.81 -1.05
N GLU A 182 -4.45 8.08 -2.02
CA GLU A 182 -4.83 8.44 -3.38
C GLU A 182 -5.65 7.33 -4.04
N TYR A 183 -5.26 6.07 -3.84
CA TYR A 183 -6.02 4.91 -4.29
C TYR A 183 -7.42 4.84 -3.66
N ARG A 184 -7.53 5.08 -2.34
CA ARG A 184 -8.82 5.12 -1.63
C ARG A 184 -9.73 6.25 -2.14
N LEU A 185 -9.17 7.43 -2.41
CA LEU A 185 -9.91 8.55 -3.03
C LEU A 185 -10.41 8.19 -4.44
N ALA A 186 -9.54 7.62 -5.28
CA ALA A 186 -9.89 7.19 -6.64
C ALA A 186 -10.97 6.09 -6.65
N ARG A 187 -10.89 5.16 -5.70
CA ARG A 187 -11.92 4.14 -5.44
C ARG A 187 -13.25 4.79 -5.07
N SER A 188 -13.24 5.71 -4.12
CA SER A 188 -14.45 6.38 -3.62
C SER A 188 -15.11 7.23 -4.72
N TYR A 189 -14.32 7.94 -5.53
CA TYR A 189 -14.78 8.60 -6.75
C TYR A 189 -15.55 7.59 -7.62
N THR A 190 -14.92 6.46 -7.95
CA THR A 190 -15.52 5.43 -8.83
C THR A 190 -16.81 4.85 -8.26
N LEU A 191 -16.82 4.47 -6.97
CA LEU A 191 -18.01 3.92 -6.31
C LEU A 191 -19.15 4.93 -6.20
N GLY A 192 -18.83 6.24 -6.14
CA GLY A 192 -19.78 7.33 -6.18
C GLY A 192 -20.77 7.26 -7.35
N LEU A 193 -20.32 6.78 -8.53
CA LEU A 193 -21.16 6.59 -9.71
C LEU A 193 -22.29 5.55 -9.52
N SER A 194 -22.15 4.69 -8.52
CA SER A 194 -23.10 3.64 -8.15
C SER A 194 -23.79 3.86 -6.80
N ASN A 195 -23.51 4.99 -6.13
CA ASN A 195 -24.04 5.31 -4.79
C ASN A 195 -25.32 6.17 -4.84
N ASP A 196 -26.04 6.17 -5.96
CA ASP A 196 -27.24 6.98 -6.18
C ASP A 196 -28.30 6.77 -5.08
N PHE A 197 -28.61 5.52 -4.71
CA PHE A 197 -29.53 5.22 -3.62
C PHE A 197 -29.08 5.77 -2.27
N SER A 198 -27.79 5.63 -1.95
CA SER A 198 -27.25 6.15 -0.68
C SER A 198 -27.24 7.67 -0.62
N LEU A 199 -27.05 8.34 -1.76
CA LEU A 199 -27.08 9.80 -1.86
C LEU A 199 -28.51 10.34 -1.86
N ALA A 200 -29.47 9.60 -2.42
CA ALA A 200 -30.89 9.93 -2.35
C ALA A 200 -31.43 9.79 -0.91
N ALA A 201 -31.01 8.75 -0.19
CA ALA A 201 -31.45 8.46 1.18
C ALA A 201 -30.64 9.19 2.28
N PHE A 202 -29.94 10.28 1.94
CA PHE A 202 -29.11 11.00 2.92
C PHE A 202 -29.98 11.63 4.03
N PRO A 203 -29.70 11.34 5.33
CA PRO A 203 -30.55 11.79 6.44
C PRO A 203 -30.75 13.31 6.49
N GLY A 204 -32.01 13.75 6.61
CA GLY A 204 -32.40 15.16 6.69
C GLY A 204 -32.43 15.90 5.35
N ALA A 205 -32.18 15.21 4.24
CA ALA A 205 -32.29 15.73 2.88
C ALA A 205 -32.75 14.64 1.90
N GLU A 206 -33.63 13.76 2.35
CA GLU A 206 -34.07 12.59 1.59
C GLU A 206 -34.80 12.99 0.31
N LEU A 207 -34.47 12.33 -0.80
CA LEU A 207 -35.15 12.47 -2.09
C LEU A 207 -35.96 11.20 -2.37
N PRO A 208 -37.24 11.31 -2.79
CA PRO A 208 -37.97 10.14 -3.28
C PRO A 208 -37.27 9.62 -4.53
N TYR A 209 -36.74 8.40 -4.48
CA TYR A 209 -35.95 7.80 -5.55
C TYR A 209 -36.22 6.30 -5.69
N GLU A 210 -36.99 5.95 -6.72
CA GLU A 210 -37.50 4.61 -6.99
C GLU A 210 -37.48 4.32 -8.50
N PRO A 211 -36.28 4.12 -9.10
CA PRO A 211 -36.14 3.86 -10.54
C PRO A 211 -36.54 2.43 -10.94
N GLY A 212 -36.78 1.53 -9.98
CA GLY A 212 -37.07 0.11 -10.19
C GLY A 212 -38.55 -0.27 -10.18
N VAL A 213 -39.46 0.70 -10.27
CA VAL A 213 -40.91 0.45 -10.29
C VAL A 213 -41.39 -0.17 -11.60
N ASP A 214 -42.51 -0.89 -11.55
CA ASP A 214 -43.24 -1.27 -12.76
C ASP A 214 -43.64 -0.02 -13.55
N ASP A 215 -43.71 -0.13 -14.89
CA ASP A 215 -43.99 0.99 -15.80
C ASP A 215 -43.02 2.18 -15.68
N TRP A 216 -41.79 1.95 -15.23
CA TRP A 216 -40.76 2.99 -15.06
C TRP A 216 -40.59 3.90 -16.29
N ARG A 217 -40.81 3.39 -17.51
CA ARG A 217 -40.71 4.15 -18.77
C ARG A 217 -41.74 5.27 -18.88
N GLU A 218 -42.96 5.03 -18.42
CA GLU A 218 -44.03 6.03 -18.43
C GLU A 218 -43.87 6.97 -17.24
N ARG A 219 -43.63 6.39 -16.06
CA ARG A 219 -43.44 7.15 -14.82
C ARG A 219 -42.27 8.12 -14.88
N ARG A 220 -41.15 7.77 -15.53
CA ARG A 220 -40.01 8.69 -15.69
C ARG A 220 -40.29 9.90 -16.56
N ARG A 221 -41.32 9.86 -17.41
CA ARG A 221 -41.76 11.03 -18.21
C ARG A 221 -42.56 12.03 -17.36
N ILE A 222 -43.28 11.52 -16.35
CA ILE A 222 -44.13 12.32 -15.46
C ILE A 222 -43.31 12.87 -14.29
N THR A 223 -42.61 11.99 -13.57
CA THR A 223 -41.80 12.33 -12.39
C THR A 223 -40.37 11.83 -12.57
N PRO A 224 -39.60 12.45 -13.47
CA PRO A 224 -38.23 12.01 -13.77
C PRO A 224 -37.33 11.94 -12.55
N ALA A 225 -37.45 12.90 -11.62
CA ALA A 225 -36.59 12.99 -10.44
C ALA A 225 -36.67 11.73 -9.55
N GLN A 226 -37.82 11.06 -9.50
CA GLN A 226 -38.05 9.86 -8.71
C GLN A 226 -37.80 8.57 -9.50
N HIS A 227 -38.23 8.50 -10.76
CA HIS A 227 -38.31 7.24 -11.49
C HIS A 227 -37.25 7.07 -12.59
N TRP A 228 -36.49 8.11 -12.91
CA TRP A 228 -35.36 7.98 -13.83
C TRP A 228 -34.13 7.49 -13.08
N ARG A 229 -33.44 6.49 -13.62
CA ARG A 229 -32.19 5.96 -13.06
C ARG A 229 -31.06 6.99 -13.15
N GLN A 230 -30.53 7.37 -12.00
CA GLN A 230 -29.57 8.48 -11.82
C GLN A 230 -28.19 8.02 -11.31
N GLY A 231 -27.95 6.71 -11.33
CA GLY A 231 -26.65 6.08 -11.08
C GLY A 231 -26.49 4.78 -11.88
N LEU A 232 -25.27 4.26 -11.87
CA LEU A 232 -24.91 3.05 -12.59
C LEU A 232 -24.87 1.86 -11.64
N SER A 233 -25.40 0.71 -12.06
CA SER A 233 -25.13 -0.52 -11.30
C SER A 233 -23.64 -0.86 -11.43
N ILE A 234 -23.06 -1.45 -10.38
CA ILE A 234 -21.62 -1.80 -10.35
C ILE A 234 -21.24 -2.68 -11.55
N GLY A 235 -22.10 -3.62 -11.96
CA GLY A 235 -21.85 -4.48 -13.12
C GLY A 235 -21.81 -3.74 -14.45
N ILE A 236 -22.73 -2.79 -14.68
CA ILE A 236 -22.73 -1.93 -15.88
C ILE A 236 -21.49 -1.04 -15.88
N LEU A 237 -21.18 -0.43 -14.73
CA LEU A 237 -20.00 0.41 -14.58
C LEU A 237 -18.72 -0.37 -14.87
N ASP A 238 -18.49 -1.51 -14.23
CA ASP A 238 -17.26 -2.29 -14.42
C ASP A 238 -17.09 -2.75 -15.87
N SER A 239 -18.17 -3.20 -16.51
CA SER A 239 -18.19 -3.59 -17.92
C SER A 239 -17.82 -2.41 -18.83
N PHE A 240 -18.44 -1.24 -18.62
CA PHE A 240 -18.18 -0.04 -19.40
C PHE A 240 -16.74 0.45 -19.25
N LEU A 241 -16.20 0.47 -18.02
CA LEU A 241 -14.81 0.86 -17.76
C LEU A 241 -13.80 -0.08 -18.43
N GLU A 242 -14.09 -1.39 -18.50
CA GLU A 242 -13.26 -2.33 -19.27
C GLU A 242 -13.24 -1.96 -20.75
N GLN A 243 -14.39 -1.60 -21.33
CA GLN A 243 -14.48 -1.20 -22.75
C GLN A 243 -13.78 0.12 -23.07
N MET A 244 -13.58 0.98 -22.08
CA MET A 244 -12.80 2.21 -22.17
C MET A 244 -11.29 2.01 -21.94
N THR A 245 -10.85 0.78 -21.71
CA THR A 245 -9.44 0.43 -21.55
C THR A 245 -8.94 -0.31 -22.80
N GLN A 246 -7.71 -0.02 -23.23
CA GLN A 246 -7.01 -0.74 -24.31
C GLN A 246 -5.61 -1.16 -23.86
N GLN A 247 -5.01 -2.08 -24.60
CA GLN A 247 -3.58 -2.35 -24.49
C GLN A 247 -2.82 -1.41 -25.43
N GLY A 248 -1.85 -0.68 -24.88
CA GLY A 248 -0.91 0.15 -25.61
C GLY A 248 0.13 -0.69 -26.38
N PRO A 249 1.00 -0.04 -27.17
CA PRO A 249 2.00 -0.72 -28.01
C PRO A 249 3.02 -1.57 -27.22
N ASP A 250 3.28 -1.22 -25.97
CA ASP A 250 4.16 -1.90 -25.03
C ASP A 250 3.43 -2.97 -24.18
N GLY A 251 2.14 -3.18 -24.43
CA GLY A 251 1.28 -4.07 -23.65
C GLY A 251 0.78 -3.49 -22.33
N ALA A 252 1.12 -2.24 -22.00
CA ALA A 252 0.55 -1.55 -20.84
C ALA A 252 -0.95 -1.27 -21.07
N LEU A 253 -1.72 -1.20 -19.99
CA LEU A 253 -3.13 -0.83 -20.09
C LEU A 253 -3.25 0.70 -20.05
N GLU A 254 -4.02 1.25 -20.99
CA GLU A 254 -4.22 2.68 -21.15
C GLU A 254 -5.72 2.98 -21.38
N PRO A 255 -6.21 4.16 -20.98
CA PRO A 255 -7.52 4.60 -21.41
C PRO A 255 -7.53 4.81 -22.93
N ILE A 256 -8.62 4.44 -23.60
CA ILE A 256 -8.81 4.82 -25.00
C ILE A 256 -8.91 6.34 -25.11
N SER A 257 -8.36 6.94 -26.16
CA SER A 257 -8.51 8.39 -26.37
C SER A 257 -9.96 8.77 -26.66
N PHE A 258 -10.34 10.02 -26.41
CA PHE A 258 -11.70 10.49 -26.71
C PHE A 258 -12.07 10.32 -28.18
N GLY A 259 -11.14 10.56 -29.11
CA GLY A 259 -11.39 10.35 -30.55
C GLY A 259 -11.73 8.89 -30.85
N ALA A 260 -10.98 7.95 -30.28
CA ALA A 260 -11.24 6.51 -30.43
C ALA A 260 -12.56 6.10 -29.76
N PHE A 261 -12.87 6.64 -28.57
CA PHE A 261 -14.15 6.44 -27.89
C PHE A 261 -15.31 6.92 -28.75
N TYR A 262 -15.25 8.16 -29.24
CA TYR A 262 -16.30 8.78 -30.02
C TYR A 262 -16.53 8.07 -31.36
N ASP A 263 -15.45 7.67 -32.05
CA ASP A 263 -15.54 6.89 -33.27
C ASP A 263 -16.20 5.53 -33.03
N ARG A 264 -15.86 4.84 -31.93
CA ARG A 264 -16.47 3.56 -31.57
C ARG A 264 -17.97 3.69 -31.31
N ILE A 265 -18.42 4.69 -30.56
CA ILE A 265 -19.85 4.85 -30.27
C ILE A 265 -20.67 5.40 -31.47
N ARG A 266 -20.05 6.16 -32.39
CA ARG A 266 -20.73 6.78 -33.55
C ARG A 266 -20.78 5.87 -34.77
N ARG A 267 -19.87 4.89 -34.89
CA ARG A 267 -19.91 3.90 -35.97
C ARG A 267 -21.30 3.27 -35.97
N ALA A 268 -22.12 3.63 -36.95
CA ALA A 268 -23.35 2.91 -37.19
C ALA A 268 -23.01 1.42 -37.35
N PRO A 269 -23.92 0.50 -37.02
CA PRO A 269 -23.77 -0.92 -37.35
C PRO A 269 -23.83 -1.07 -38.88
N THR A 270 -22.83 -0.54 -39.58
CA THR A 270 -22.75 -0.50 -41.04
C THR A 270 -22.22 -1.83 -41.47
N ASN A 271 -23.10 -2.66 -42.03
CA ASN A 271 -22.77 -3.78 -42.90
C ASN A 271 -21.61 -4.64 -42.40
N THR A 272 -21.54 -4.88 -41.09
CA THR A 272 -20.76 -6.02 -40.62
C THR A 272 -21.41 -7.23 -41.29
N PRO A 273 -20.67 -8.00 -42.10
CA PRO A 273 -21.24 -9.18 -42.75
C PRO A 273 -21.94 -10.02 -41.69
N ASP A 274 -23.16 -10.49 -42.00
CA ASP A 274 -24.02 -11.25 -41.09
C ASP A 274 -23.17 -12.19 -40.22
N GLY A 275 -22.93 -11.82 -38.96
CA GLY A 275 -22.12 -12.59 -38.02
C GLY A 275 -20.95 -11.88 -37.32
N ALA A 276 -20.53 -10.66 -37.70
CA ALA A 276 -19.53 -9.96 -36.89
C ALA A 276 -20.16 -9.45 -35.58
N ALA A 277 -19.52 -9.76 -34.44
CA ALA A 277 -19.96 -9.30 -33.13
C ALA A 277 -20.01 -7.75 -33.08
N LYS A 278 -21.08 -7.20 -32.50
CA LYS A 278 -21.18 -5.76 -32.24
C LYS A 278 -20.06 -5.35 -31.29
N ASP A 279 -19.54 -4.13 -31.45
CA ASP A 279 -18.58 -3.57 -30.51
C ASP A 279 -19.26 -3.48 -29.12
N PRO A 280 -18.74 -4.15 -28.08
CA PRO A 280 -19.38 -4.13 -26.77
C PRO A 280 -19.55 -2.72 -26.19
N LEU A 281 -18.67 -1.77 -26.55
CA LEU A 281 -18.81 -0.38 -26.14
C LEU A 281 -20.08 0.26 -26.73
N GLN A 282 -20.43 -0.06 -27.97
CA GLN A 282 -21.67 0.43 -28.60
C GLN A 282 -22.92 -0.11 -27.91
N GLU A 283 -22.87 -1.33 -27.36
CA GLU A 283 -23.99 -1.92 -26.63
C GLU A 283 -24.15 -1.33 -25.22
N GLN A 284 -23.03 -1.08 -24.54
CA GLN A 284 -23.03 -0.55 -23.17
C GLN A 284 -23.25 0.97 -23.12
N TYR A 285 -22.76 1.72 -24.11
CA TYR A 285 -22.82 3.19 -24.11
C TYR A 285 -24.24 3.75 -23.95
N PRO A 286 -25.29 3.29 -24.66
CA PRO A 286 -26.64 3.81 -24.48
C PRO A 286 -27.17 3.67 -23.05
N ILE A 287 -26.77 2.61 -22.34
CA ILE A 287 -27.20 2.36 -20.96
C ILE A 287 -26.55 3.39 -20.02
N VAL A 288 -25.25 3.66 -20.21
CA VAL A 288 -24.52 4.67 -19.44
C VAL A 288 -24.97 6.09 -19.80
N ALA A 289 -25.17 6.35 -21.09
CA ALA A 289 -25.63 7.63 -21.61
C ALA A 289 -27.05 7.97 -21.13
N ASP A 290 -27.96 7.00 -20.98
CA ASP A 290 -29.33 7.23 -20.48
C ASP A 290 -29.36 7.85 -19.07
N VAL A 291 -28.33 7.63 -18.25
CA VAL A 291 -28.20 8.31 -16.94
C VAL A 291 -28.05 9.82 -17.11
N PHE A 292 -27.26 10.25 -18.10
CA PHE A 292 -26.95 11.66 -18.36
C PHE A 292 -27.89 12.31 -19.39
N LEU A 293 -28.64 11.52 -20.16
CA LEU A 293 -29.52 11.99 -21.22
C LEU A 293 -30.59 12.94 -20.67
N GLY A 294 -30.67 14.14 -21.26
CA GLY A 294 -31.56 15.20 -20.82
C GLY A 294 -31.32 15.63 -19.37
N PHE A 295 -30.09 15.51 -18.87
CA PHE A 295 -29.72 15.88 -17.50
C PHE A 295 -30.13 17.32 -17.21
N HIS A 296 -30.85 17.54 -16.12
CA HIS A 296 -30.99 18.86 -15.49
C HIS A 296 -31.04 18.65 -13.97
N PRO A 297 -30.39 19.47 -13.14
CA PRO A 297 -30.35 19.29 -11.68
C PRO A 297 -31.72 19.18 -11.02
N THR A 298 -32.72 19.92 -11.52
CA THR A 298 -34.10 19.87 -10.99
C THR A 298 -34.85 18.58 -11.36
N THR A 299 -34.57 18.00 -12.53
CA THR A 299 -35.22 16.75 -12.99
C THR A 299 -34.38 15.51 -12.73
N ARG A 300 -33.11 15.68 -12.36
CA ARG A 300 -32.13 14.64 -11.98
C ARG A 300 -31.36 15.04 -10.72
N PRO A 301 -32.03 15.28 -9.57
CA PRO A 301 -31.37 15.76 -8.36
C PRO A 301 -30.44 14.73 -7.71
N VAL A 302 -30.72 13.43 -7.85
CA VAL A 302 -29.84 12.36 -7.34
C VAL A 302 -28.56 12.28 -8.17
N LEU A 303 -28.66 12.40 -9.50
CA LEU A 303 -27.46 12.46 -10.36
C LEU A 303 -26.66 13.72 -10.06
N TRP A 304 -27.33 14.84 -9.78
CA TRP A 304 -26.63 16.05 -9.35
C TRP A 304 -25.82 15.84 -8.06
N ARG A 305 -26.37 15.13 -7.07
CA ARG A 305 -25.61 14.70 -5.88
C ARG A 305 -24.41 13.82 -6.23
N VAL A 306 -24.59 12.86 -7.13
CA VAL A 306 -23.48 11.99 -7.62
C VAL A 306 -22.38 12.84 -8.25
N LEU A 307 -22.71 13.81 -9.09
CA LEU A 307 -21.75 14.70 -9.73
C LEU A 307 -21.02 15.60 -8.71
N LEU A 308 -21.72 16.16 -7.74
CA LEU A 308 -21.11 16.95 -6.67
C LEU A 308 -20.21 16.10 -5.76
N TYR A 309 -20.62 14.87 -5.47
CA TYR A 309 -19.79 13.88 -4.78
C TYR A 309 -18.48 13.64 -5.53
N GLN A 310 -18.54 13.47 -6.86
CA GLN A 310 -17.34 13.34 -7.69
C GLN A 310 -16.44 14.57 -7.64
N VAL A 311 -17.01 15.79 -7.63
CA VAL A 311 -16.27 17.05 -7.46
C VAL A 311 -15.53 17.10 -6.12
N VAL A 312 -16.18 16.68 -5.03
CA VAL A 312 -15.55 16.64 -3.70
C VAL A 312 -14.32 15.73 -3.71
N PHE A 313 -14.44 14.52 -4.25
CA PHE A 313 -13.30 13.61 -4.35
C PHE A 313 -12.22 14.11 -5.31
N ALA A 314 -12.59 14.70 -6.44
CA ALA A 314 -11.63 15.32 -7.36
C ALA A 314 -10.83 16.44 -6.67
N HIS A 315 -11.51 17.28 -5.87
CA HIS A 315 -10.85 18.33 -5.11
C HIS A 315 -9.93 17.76 -4.02
N ALA A 316 -10.41 16.77 -3.26
CA ALA A 316 -9.61 16.10 -2.24
C ALA A 316 -8.36 15.44 -2.83
N TYR A 317 -8.51 14.77 -3.99
CA TYR A 317 -7.40 14.15 -4.71
C TYR A 317 -6.38 15.19 -5.19
N PHE A 318 -6.84 16.28 -5.80
CA PHE A 318 -5.96 17.37 -6.25
C PHE A 318 -5.18 18.01 -5.08
N ARG A 319 -5.85 18.26 -3.95
CA ARG A 319 -5.21 18.77 -2.73
C ARG A 319 -4.15 17.80 -2.19
N SER A 320 -4.49 16.51 -2.11
CA SER A 320 -3.54 15.46 -1.72
C SER A 320 -2.31 15.48 -2.63
N TRP A 321 -2.51 15.58 -3.95
CA TRP A 321 -1.44 15.66 -4.93
C TRP A 321 -0.58 16.94 -4.80
N GLN A 322 -1.16 18.08 -4.46
CA GLN A 322 -0.41 19.32 -4.21
C GLN A 322 0.47 19.24 -2.95
N ALA A 323 -0.10 18.79 -1.83
CA ALA A 323 0.62 18.62 -0.56
C ALA A 323 1.84 17.72 -0.75
N SER A 324 1.63 16.63 -1.47
CA SER A 324 2.61 15.68 -1.99
C SER A 324 3.87 16.29 -2.61
N ARG A 325 3.73 17.40 -3.34
CA ARG A 325 4.85 18.05 -4.06
C ARG A 325 5.52 19.13 -3.23
N SER A 326 4.78 19.73 -2.31
CA SER A 326 5.30 20.77 -1.43
C SER A 326 6.22 20.23 -0.33
N GLY A 327 6.21 18.91 -0.10
CA GLY A 327 6.91 18.29 1.04
C GLY A 327 6.28 18.63 2.39
N ASP A 328 5.13 19.29 2.40
CA ASP A 328 4.39 19.62 3.61
C ASP A 328 3.69 18.38 4.16
N THR A 329 4.32 17.76 5.17
CA THR A 329 3.80 16.60 5.89
C THR A 329 2.81 16.99 6.99
N THR A 330 2.59 18.29 7.23
CA THR A 330 1.71 18.76 8.31
C THR A 330 0.22 18.70 7.93
N GLN A 331 -0.10 18.67 6.63
CA GLN A 331 -1.46 18.39 6.19
C GLN A 331 -1.75 16.91 6.38
N THR A 332 -2.65 16.59 7.31
CA THR A 332 -3.18 15.25 7.48
C THR A 332 -3.86 14.85 6.17
N PRO A 333 -3.34 13.85 5.43
CA PRO A 333 -3.86 13.53 4.12
C PRO A 333 -5.33 13.08 4.20
N HIS A 334 -5.75 12.56 5.35
CA HIS A 334 -6.97 11.76 5.51
C HIS A 334 -8.26 12.53 5.75
N GLN A 335 -8.27 13.86 5.57
CA GLN A 335 -9.48 14.66 5.74
C GLN A 335 -10.02 15.12 4.38
N ILE A 336 -11.31 14.89 4.15
CA ILE A 336 -12.01 15.48 3.01
C ILE A 336 -12.22 16.98 3.31
N PRO A 337 -11.52 17.88 2.58
CA PRO A 337 -11.65 19.31 2.82
C PRO A 337 -13.03 19.80 2.39
N ASP A 338 -13.51 20.84 3.06
CA ASP A 338 -14.65 21.60 2.53
C ASP A 338 -14.27 22.22 1.19
N LEU A 339 -15.23 22.28 0.27
CA LEU A 339 -15.03 23.00 -0.98
C LEU A 339 -14.96 24.51 -0.68
N PRO A 340 -13.99 25.25 -1.26
CA PRO A 340 -13.94 26.70 -1.11
C PRO A 340 -15.25 27.37 -1.56
N GLU A 341 -15.68 28.43 -0.89
CA GLU A 341 -16.92 29.15 -1.23
C GLU A 341 -16.95 29.63 -2.69
N ALA A 342 -15.83 30.15 -3.19
CA ALA A 342 -15.67 30.54 -4.60
C ALA A 342 -15.82 29.37 -5.59
N LEU A 343 -15.63 28.13 -5.12
CA LEU A 343 -15.87 26.93 -5.91
C LEU A 343 -17.35 26.52 -5.85
N VAL A 344 -17.99 26.63 -4.68
CA VAL A 344 -19.45 26.42 -4.50
C VAL A 344 -20.25 27.34 -5.43
N GLU A 345 -19.88 28.62 -5.53
CA GLU A 345 -20.57 29.60 -6.37
C GLU A 345 -20.63 29.17 -7.84
N LYS A 346 -19.56 28.56 -8.36
CA LYS A 346 -19.49 28.09 -9.77
C LYS A 346 -20.55 27.05 -10.11
N TYR A 347 -21.00 26.29 -9.12
CA TYR A 347 -22.01 25.24 -9.28
C TYR A 347 -23.44 25.76 -9.09
N THR A 348 -23.66 27.03 -8.74
CA THR A 348 -24.99 27.60 -8.52
C THR A 348 -25.77 27.72 -9.82
N ILE A 349 -27.03 27.28 -9.84
CA ILE A 349 -27.80 27.09 -11.09
C ILE A 349 -28.94 28.10 -11.24
N GLY A 350 -29.30 28.84 -10.17
CA GLY A 350 -30.34 29.88 -10.19
C GLY A 350 -31.77 29.36 -10.04
N ASP A 351 -32.02 28.08 -10.35
CA ASP A 351 -33.36 27.47 -10.40
C ASP A 351 -33.88 26.94 -9.05
N GLY A 352 -33.57 27.61 -7.94
CA GLY A 352 -34.05 27.21 -6.61
C GLY A 352 -33.40 25.96 -6.00
N VAL A 353 -32.34 25.43 -6.63
CA VAL A 353 -31.49 24.37 -6.05
C VAL A 353 -30.52 24.99 -5.04
N ASP A 354 -30.59 24.58 -3.77
CA ASP A 354 -29.61 24.96 -2.75
C ASP A 354 -28.31 24.15 -2.93
N VAL A 355 -27.47 24.61 -3.84
CA VAL A 355 -26.20 23.95 -4.18
C VAL A 355 -25.25 23.88 -2.98
N ALA A 356 -25.32 24.83 -2.05
CA ALA A 356 -24.51 24.78 -0.84
C ALA A 356 -24.96 23.62 0.08
N ALA A 357 -26.26 23.38 0.22
CA ALA A 357 -26.78 22.20 0.91
C ALA A 357 -26.37 20.90 0.23
N GLU A 358 -26.48 20.82 -1.09
CA GLU A 358 -26.12 19.63 -1.87
C GLU A 358 -24.62 19.31 -1.77
N ILE A 359 -23.76 20.33 -1.76
CA ILE A 359 -22.32 20.16 -1.53
C ILE A 359 -22.04 19.70 -0.10
N ARG A 360 -22.72 20.24 0.92
CA ARG A 360 -22.56 19.77 2.31
C ARG A 360 -22.92 18.29 2.44
N ILE A 361 -24.00 17.85 1.79
CA ILE A 361 -24.42 16.44 1.75
C ILE A 361 -23.33 15.58 1.12
N ALA A 362 -22.82 15.99 -0.06
CA ALA A 362 -21.75 15.29 -0.76
C ALA A 362 -20.46 15.19 0.09
N THR A 363 -20.04 16.29 0.72
CA THR A 363 -18.86 16.35 1.59
C THR A 363 -19.02 15.46 2.82
N GLU A 364 -20.15 15.52 3.51
CA GLU A 364 -20.38 14.73 4.71
C GLU A 364 -20.45 13.23 4.39
N ARG A 365 -21.06 12.87 3.25
CA ARG A 365 -21.02 11.49 2.77
C ARG A 365 -19.60 11.04 2.44
N ALA A 366 -18.81 11.88 1.78
CA ALA A 366 -17.41 11.59 1.44
C ALA A 366 -16.56 11.37 2.70
N ARG A 367 -16.78 12.15 3.76
CA ARG A 367 -16.12 11.98 5.07
C ARG A 367 -16.46 10.64 5.69
N LYS A 368 -17.75 10.30 5.80
CA LYS A 368 -18.18 9.01 6.37
C LYS A 368 -17.62 7.82 5.61
N GLU A 369 -17.58 7.89 4.27
CA GLU A 369 -17.00 6.82 3.45
C GLU A 369 -15.49 6.67 3.66
N THR A 370 -14.80 7.81 3.80
CA THR A 370 -13.37 7.86 4.13
C THR A 370 -13.09 7.27 5.52
N GLU A 371 -13.83 7.68 6.54
CA GLU A 371 -13.70 7.18 7.91
C GLU A 371 -13.93 5.68 7.99
N TYR A 372 -14.99 5.18 7.34
CA TYR A 372 -15.28 3.75 7.27
C TYR A 372 -14.13 2.99 6.59
N ALA A 373 -13.61 3.50 5.47
CA ALA A 373 -12.49 2.88 4.79
C ALA A 373 -11.25 2.78 5.71
N PHE A 374 -10.97 3.78 6.54
CA PHE A 374 -9.83 3.78 7.47
C PHE A 374 -10.02 2.92 8.74
N SER A 375 -11.27 2.58 9.07
CA SER A 375 -11.55 1.69 10.21
C SER A 375 -11.37 0.21 9.91
N LEU A 376 -11.32 -0.16 8.62
CA LEU A 376 -11.03 -1.51 8.11
C LEU A 376 -9.54 -1.65 7.83
#